data_AF-A0A562MSX4-F1
#
_entry.id   AF-A0A562MSX4-F1
#
_cell.length_a   1.000
_cell.length_b   1.000
_cell.length_c   1.000
_cell.angle_alpha   90.00
_cell.angle_beta   90.00
_cell.angle_gamma   90.00
#
_symmetry.space_group_name_H-M   'P 1'
#
loop_
_entity.id
_entity.type
_entity.pdbx_description
1 polymer ?
#
loop_
_entity_poly.entity_id
_entity_poly.type
_entity_poly.pdbx_seq_one_letter_code
_entity_poly.pdbx_strand_id
1 'polypeptide(L)'
;MDSLQTSGRKNTQPWNGGVDRKQLEWLQNELAQARKNKAHVIVLTHHPLLPENGYETLNNREVLDILYKFPEVKLVLSGHNHKGNYVMANNIPFVTMEGMIETATSNAYGLLELYPKEIKIKGQGRLSSRVFKLSSK
;
A
#
# COMPACT_ATOMS: atom_id res chain seq x y z
N MET A 1 13.63 11.81 15.22
CA MET A 1 13.15 10.66 16.01
C MET A 1 12.31 11.13 17.18
N ASP A 2 12.73 12.20 17.84
CA ASP A 2 12.09 12.75 19.06
C ASP A 2 10.62 13.19 18.87
N SER A 3 10.26 13.77 17.73
CA SER A 3 8.86 14.17 17.45
C SER A 3 7.91 13.00 17.13
N LEU A 4 8.44 11.84 16.79
CA LEU A 4 7.62 10.67 16.48
C LEU A 4 7.31 9.88 17.77
N GLN A 5 8.27 9.77 18.70
CA GLN A 5 8.07 9.09 19.98
C GLN A 5 7.01 9.78 20.86
N THR A 6 6.87 11.11 20.76
CA THR A 6 5.86 11.88 21.49
C THR A 6 4.42 11.64 21.02
N SER A 7 4.23 11.06 19.83
CA SER A 7 2.89 10.79 19.29
C SER A 7 2.20 9.55 19.86
N GLY A 8 2.93 8.72 20.62
CA GLY A 8 2.41 7.45 21.16
C GLY A 8 2.06 6.41 20.10
N ARG A 9 2.48 6.62 18.84
CA ARG A 9 2.20 5.70 17.74
C ARG A 9 3.03 4.44 17.85
N LYS A 10 2.42 3.29 17.56
CA LYS A 10 3.06 1.97 17.65
C LYS A 10 4.15 1.74 16.60
N ASN A 11 4.17 2.55 15.54
CA ASN A 11 5.05 2.38 14.39
C ASN A 11 6.42 3.06 14.52
N THR A 12 6.73 3.69 15.65
CA THR A 12 8.08 4.23 15.92
C THR A 12 9.05 3.12 16.32
N GLN A 13 9.32 2.23 15.36
CA GLN A 13 10.17 1.07 15.53
C GLN A 13 11.47 1.25 14.73
N PRO A 14 12.61 0.70 15.18
CA PRO A 14 13.89 0.84 14.47
C PRO A 14 13.90 0.17 13.08
N TRP A 15 12.93 -0.70 12.79
CA TRP A 15 12.76 -1.37 11.50
C TRP A 15 11.75 -0.69 10.56
N ASN A 16 11.14 0.43 10.98
CA ASN A 16 10.23 1.20 10.14
C ASN A 16 10.93 2.37 9.46
N GLY A 17 10.54 2.64 8.22
CA GLY A 17 11.04 3.76 7.41
C GLY A 17 10.01 4.85 7.19
N GLY A 18 10.48 6.04 6.84
CA GLY A 18 9.65 7.18 6.40
C GLY A 18 9.94 7.55 4.95
N VAL A 19 9.12 8.43 4.40
CA VAL A 19 9.27 9.00 3.05
C VAL A 19 9.67 10.46 3.20
N ASP A 20 10.78 10.88 2.59
CA ASP A 20 11.25 12.26 2.75
C ASP A 20 10.42 13.26 1.90
N ARG A 21 10.61 14.56 2.14
CA ARG A 21 9.88 15.62 1.43
C ARG A 21 10.08 15.56 -0.09
N LYS A 22 11.29 15.23 -0.58
CA LYS A 22 11.58 15.17 -2.02
C LYS A 22 10.82 14.02 -2.68
N GLN A 23 10.73 12.88 -1.99
CA GLN A 23 9.95 11.73 -2.42
C GLN A 23 8.44 12.02 -2.39
N LEU A 24 7.94 12.73 -1.37
CA LEU A 24 6.53 13.14 -1.29
C LEU A 24 6.16 14.09 -2.45
N GLU A 25 6.99 15.09 -2.73
CA GLU A 25 6.81 16.03 -3.85
C GLU A 25 6.85 15.29 -5.21
N TRP A 26 7.82 14.38 -5.37
CA TRP A 26 7.90 13.53 -6.56
C TRP A 26 6.64 12.67 -6.74
N LEU A 27 6.15 12.02 -5.69
CA LEU A 27 4.93 11.20 -5.74
C LEU A 27 3.73 12.03 -6.18
N GLN A 28 3.57 13.23 -5.62
CA GLN A 28 2.48 14.13 -6.01
C GLN A 28 2.55 14.51 -7.50
N ASN A 29 3.76 14.76 -8.02
CA ASN A 29 3.97 15.11 -9.42
C ASN A 29 3.69 13.91 -10.36
N GLU A 30 4.11 12.71 -10.01
CA GLU A 30 3.81 11.49 -10.79
C GLU A 30 2.29 11.23 -10.86
N LEU A 31 1.58 11.39 -9.74
CA LEU A 31 0.13 11.23 -9.71
C LEU A 31 -0.60 12.33 -10.52
N ALA A 32 -0.10 13.56 -10.51
CA ALA A 32 -0.61 14.64 -11.35
C ALA A 32 -0.40 14.35 -12.86
N GLN A 33 0.74 13.77 -13.23
CA GLN A 33 1.00 13.32 -14.60
C GLN A 33 0.08 12.17 -15.00
N ALA A 34 -0.11 11.17 -14.12
CA ALA A 34 -1.04 10.07 -14.35
C ALA A 34 -2.47 10.58 -14.60
N ARG A 35 -2.93 11.57 -13.82
CA ARG A 35 -4.21 12.25 -14.05
C ARG A 35 -4.30 12.88 -15.43
N LYS A 36 -3.28 13.66 -15.83
CA LYS A 36 -3.22 14.30 -17.16
C LYS A 36 -3.32 13.25 -18.28
N ASN A 37 -2.70 12.11 -18.08
CA ASN A 37 -2.67 11.00 -19.03
C ASN A 37 -3.86 10.04 -18.91
N LYS A 38 -4.81 10.31 -18.00
CA LYS A 38 -5.96 9.44 -17.69
C LYS A 38 -5.55 8.00 -17.34
N ALA A 39 -4.38 7.85 -16.71
CA ALA A 39 -3.83 6.55 -16.32
C ALA A 39 -4.37 6.08 -14.96
N HIS A 40 -4.45 4.77 -14.78
CA HIS A 40 -4.64 4.14 -13.48
C HIS A 40 -3.29 3.85 -12.83
N VAL A 41 -3.21 4.03 -11.52
CA VAL A 41 -1.96 3.90 -10.75
C VAL A 41 -2.08 2.80 -9.72
N ILE A 42 -1.05 1.97 -9.63
CA ILE A 42 -0.83 1.03 -8.53
C ILE A 42 0.42 1.49 -7.81
N VAL A 43 0.32 1.68 -6.50
CA VAL A 43 1.45 2.11 -5.66
C VAL A 43 2.04 0.87 -5.00
N LEU A 44 3.36 0.72 -5.10
CA LEU A 44 4.10 -0.35 -4.42
C LEU A 44 5.00 0.28 -3.37
N THR A 45 5.00 -0.28 -2.17
CA THR A 45 5.83 0.14 -1.04
C THR A 45 6.30 -1.09 -0.27
N HIS A 46 7.40 -0.97 0.47
CA HIS A 46 7.77 -2.04 1.41
C HIS A 46 6.90 -1.96 2.68
N HIS A 47 6.94 -0.82 3.37
CA HIS A 47 6.13 -0.55 4.56
C HIS A 47 4.67 -0.28 4.18
N PRO A 48 3.68 -0.91 4.85
CA PRO A 48 2.27 -0.59 4.68
C PRO A 48 1.97 0.88 4.98
N LEU A 49 0.93 1.43 4.36
CA LEU A 49 0.39 2.73 4.78
C LEU A 49 -0.77 2.58 5.77
N LEU A 50 -1.47 1.44 5.69
CA LEU A 50 -2.60 1.08 6.52
C LEU A 50 -2.67 -0.45 6.69
N PRO A 51 -3.39 -0.95 7.72
CA PRO A 51 -3.89 -0.18 8.86
C PRO A 51 -2.76 0.28 9.79
N GLU A 52 -3.05 1.24 10.66
CA GLU A 52 -2.09 1.72 11.66
C GLU A 52 -1.99 0.71 12.83
N ASN A 53 -1.12 -0.27 12.68
CA ASN A 53 -0.97 -1.39 13.61
C ASN A 53 0.47 -1.59 14.11
N GLY A 54 1.37 -0.65 13.82
CA GLY A 54 2.77 -0.66 14.24
C GLY A 54 3.77 -1.01 13.14
N TYR A 55 3.31 -1.43 11.97
CA TYR A 55 4.17 -1.77 10.82
C TYR A 55 4.16 -0.68 9.75
N GLU A 56 3.26 0.29 9.85
CA GLU A 56 3.08 1.28 8.82
C GLU A 56 4.25 2.28 8.74
N THR A 57 4.48 2.84 7.55
CA THR A 57 5.45 3.91 7.28
C THR A 57 5.38 5.00 8.36
N LEU A 58 6.53 5.50 8.82
CA LEU A 58 6.61 6.46 9.94
C LEU A 58 5.68 7.66 9.74
N ASN A 59 5.72 8.26 8.55
CA ASN A 59 4.83 9.34 8.12
C ASN A 59 3.77 8.88 7.10
N ASN A 60 3.22 7.68 7.27
CA ASN A 60 2.13 7.14 6.42
C ASN A 60 1.00 8.14 6.16
N ARG A 61 0.62 8.95 7.17
CA ARG A 61 -0.48 9.93 7.06
C ARG A 61 -0.20 11.00 6.00
N GLU A 62 1.04 11.50 5.91
CA GLU A 62 1.43 12.45 4.85
C GLU A 62 1.32 11.82 3.45
N VAL A 63 1.70 10.54 3.34
CA VAL A 63 1.55 9.79 2.08
C VAL A 63 0.08 9.60 1.74
N LEU A 64 -0.76 9.21 2.72
CA LEU A 64 -2.20 9.03 2.54
C LEU A 64 -2.90 10.32 2.13
N ASP A 65 -2.54 11.45 2.72
CA ASP A 65 -3.07 12.78 2.37
C ASP A 65 -2.79 13.14 0.90
N ILE A 66 -1.67 12.68 0.34
CA ILE A 66 -1.38 12.79 -1.09
C ILE A 66 -2.28 11.81 -1.86
N LEU A 67 -2.21 10.51 -1.56
CA LEU A 67 -2.93 9.47 -2.33
C LEU A 67 -4.44 9.73 -2.41
N TYR A 68 -5.05 10.21 -1.34
CA TYR A 68 -6.49 10.48 -1.27
C TYR A 68 -6.97 11.61 -2.18
N LYS A 69 -6.07 12.47 -2.64
CA LYS A 69 -6.37 13.51 -3.64
C LYS A 69 -6.39 12.95 -5.07
N PHE A 70 -6.00 11.70 -5.27
CA PHE A 70 -5.84 11.08 -6.59
C PHE A 70 -6.69 9.81 -6.75
N PRO A 71 -7.94 9.93 -7.27
CA PRO A 71 -8.75 8.75 -7.61
C PRO A 71 -8.11 7.87 -8.70
N GLU A 72 -7.05 8.32 -9.35
CA GLU A 72 -6.21 7.54 -10.26
C GLU A 72 -5.55 6.35 -9.55
N VAL A 73 -5.29 6.44 -8.23
CA VAL A 73 -4.74 5.34 -7.42
C VAL A 73 -5.82 4.28 -7.22
N LYS A 74 -5.57 3.07 -7.73
CA LYS A 74 -6.52 1.95 -7.73
C LYS A 74 -6.17 0.82 -6.77
N LEU A 75 -4.92 0.77 -6.31
CA LEU A 75 -4.42 -0.26 -5.39
C LEU A 75 -3.10 0.20 -4.77
N VAL A 76 -2.91 -0.10 -3.49
CA VAL A 76 -1.61 -0.03 -2.81
C VAL A 76 -1.20 -1.42 -2.37
N LEU A 77 -0.03 -1.87 -2.83
CA LEU A 77 0.60 -3.13 -2.43
C LEU A 77 1.76 -2.87 -1.49
N SER A 78 1.84 -3.64 -0.42
CA SER A 78 2.88 -3.55 0.60
C SER A 78 3.37 -4.91 1.08
N GLY A 79 4.51 -4.95 1.76
CA GLY A 79 5.05 -6.13 2.45
C GLY A 79 5.29 -5.81 3.93
N HIS A 80 6.49 -6.15 4.42
CA HIS A 80 7.00 -5.86 5.77
C HIS A 80 6.28 -6.59 6.93
N ASN A 81 4.96 -6.47 7.04
CA ASN A 81 4.17 -7.27 7.97
C ASN A 81 3.85 -8.63 7.34
N HIS A 82 4.68 -9.65 7.64
CA HIS A 82 4.59 -10.99 7.05
C HIS A 82 3.29 -11.75 7.34
N LYS A 83 2.50 -11.33 8.34
CA LYS A 83 1.15 -11.84 8.57
C LYS A 83 0.19 -11.49 7.44
N GLY A 84 0.51 -10.48 6.65
CA GLY A 84 -0.39 -9.87 5.68
C GLY A 84 -1.45 -8.99 6.34
N ASN A 85 -2.13 -8.20 5.53
CA ASN A 85 -3.26 -7.38 5.95
C ASN A 85 -4.07 -6.87 4.76
N TYR A 86 -5.28 -6.39 5.02
CA TYR A 86 -6.08 -5.72 4.02
C TYR A 86 -7.03 -4.71 4.66
N VAL A 87 -7.12 -3.55 4.04
CA VAL A 87 -8.15 -2.56 4.35
C VAL A 87 -8.56 -1.79 3.10
N MET A 88 -9.85 -1.46 3.01
CA MET A 88 -10.37 -0.52 2.03
C MET A 88 -10.52 0.84 2.70
N ALA A 89 -9.86 1.88 2.17
CA ALA A 89 -9.95 3.24 2.71
C ALA A 89 -9.97 4.26 1.56
N ASN A 90 -10.88 5.23 1.63
CA ASN A 90 -11.09 6.23 0.56
C ASN A 90 -11.22 5.63 -0.86
N ASN A 91 -11.91 4.49 -0.97
CA ASN A 91 -12.07 3.73 -2.21
C ASN A 91 -10.75 3.23 -2.84
N ILE A 92 -9.70 3.10 -2.03
CA ILE A 92 -8.41 2.50 -2.39
C ILE A 92 -8.23 1.22 -1.56
N PRO A 93 -8.03 0.05 -2.20
CA PRO A 93 -7.61 -1.15 -1.50
C PRO A 93 -6.13 -1.04 -1.12
N PHE A 94 -5.83 -1.26 0.16
CA PHE A 94 -4.48 -1.40 0.70
C PHE A 94 -4.28 -2.87 1.06
N VAL A 95 -3.36 -3.54 0.37
CA VAL A 95 -3.04 -4.95 0.58
C VAL A 95 -1.61 -5.05 1.08
N THR A 96 -1.43 -5.66 2.23
CA THR A 96 -0.12 -6.13 2.70
C THR A 96 -0.03 -7.62 2.41
N MET A 97 0.93 -7.98 1.56
CA MET A 97 1.14 -9.35 1.12
C MET A 97 1.82 -10.17 2.22
N GLU A 98 1.33 -11.39 2.42
CA GLU A 98 1.90 -12.37 3.33
C GLU A 98 3.35 -12.69 2.94
N GLY A 99 4.24 -12.82 3.92
CA GLY A 99 5.67 -13.03 3.70
C GLY A 99 6.03 -14.48 3.41
N MET A 100 6.81 -14.73 2.36
CA MET A 100 7.27 -16.07 1.98
C MET A 100 8.11 -16.73 3.09
N ILE A 101 8.95 -15.94 3.79
CA ILE A 101 9.89 -16.43 4.79
C ILE A 101 9.24 -17.13 5.99
N GLU A 102 8.03 -16.72 6.39
CA GLU A 102 7.29 -17.31 7.51
C GLU A 102 6.31 -18.41 7.06
N THR A 103 6.65 -19.13 5.99
CA THR A 103 5.76 -20.13 5.39
C THR A 103 6.45 -21.49 5.29
N ALA A 104 6.60 -22.17 6.43
CA ALA A 104 7.42 -23.38 6.54
C ALA A 104 7.00 -24.55 5.62
N THR A 105 5.70 -24.72 5.36
CA THR A 105 5.15 -25.87 4.62
C THR A 105 4.41 -25.48 3.33
N SER A 106 4.48 -24.22 2.91
CA SER A 106 3.79 -23.70 1.73
C SER A 106 4.60 -22.55 1.11
N ASN A 107 3.94 -21.63 0.39
CA ASN A 107 4.55 -20.45 -0.19
C ASN A 107 3.63 -19.22 -0.01
N ALA A 108 4.08 -18.02 -0.36
CA ALA A 108 3.28 -16.80 -0.32
C ALA A 108 3.66 -15.88 -1.50
N TYR A 109 3.08 -16.15 -2.67
CA TYR A 109 3.29 -15.39 -3.90
C TYR A 109 2.01 -15.42 -4.74
N GLY A 110 1.96 -14.69 -5.85
CA GLY A 110 0.81 -14.77 -6.74
C GLY A 110 0.93 -13.90 -7.97
N LEU A 111 -0.17 -13.81 -8.71
CA LEU A 111 -0.29 -13.03 -9.93
C LEU A 111 -1.24 -11.84 -9.71
N LEU A 112 -0.81 -10.65 -10.11
CA LEU A 112 -1.67 -9.48 -10.23
C LEU A 112 -2.17 -9.37 -11.67
N GLU A 113 -3.47 -9.53 -11.87
CA GLU A 113 -4.11 -9.42 -13.18
C GLU A 113 -4.91 -8.12 -13.27
N LEU A 114 -4.66 -7.36 -14.33
CA LEU A 114 -5.30 -6.07 -14.57
C LEU A 114 -6.26 -6.20 -15.73
N TYR A 115 -7.53 -5.93 -15.47
CA TYR A 115 -8.59 -5.92 -16.47
C TYR A 115 -9.24 -4.53 -16.55
N PRO A 116 -9.95 -4.21 -17.64
CA PRO A 116 -10.57 -2.88 -17.80
C PRO A 116 -11.53 -2.47 -16.67
N LYS A 117 -12.17 -3.43 -16.00
CA LYS A 117 -13.18 -3.18 -14.95
C LYS A 117 -12.85 -3.81 -13.60
N GLU A 118 -11.69 -4.47 -13.47
CA GLU A 118 -11.31 -5.12 -12.22
C GLU A 118 -9.81 -5.37 -12.11
N ILE A 119 -9.33 -5.44 -10.87
CA ILE A 119 -8.00 -5.90 -10.52
C ILE A 119 -8.15 -7.21 -9.74
N LYS A 120 -7.37 -8.25 -10.09
CA LYS A 120 -7.36 -9.52 -9.37
C LYS A 120 -5.98 -9.81 -8.83
N ILE A 121 -5.94 -10.27 -7.59
CA ILE A 121 -4.78 -10.93 -7.00
C ILE A 121 -5.13 -12.42 -6.96
N LYS A 122 -4.41 -13.23 -7.74
CA LYS A 122 -4.45 -14.70 -7.68
C LYS A 122 -3.30 -15.18 -6.81
N GLY A 123 -3.57 -15.30 -5.52
CA GLY A 123 -2.59 -15.73 -4.53
C GLY A 123 -2.39 -17.24 -4.51
N GLN A 124 -1.18 -17.65 -4.15
CA GLN A 124 -0.73 -19.03 -3.98
C GLN A 124 -0.24 -19.22 -2.54
N GLY A 125 -0.57 -20.38 -1.97
CA GLY A 125 -0.30 -20.70 -0.57
C GLY A 125 -0.97 -19.70 0.38
N ARG A 126 -0.17 -18.97 1.15
CA ARG A 126 -0.66 -17.98 2.14
C ARG A 126 -1.10 -16.65 1.54
N LEU A 127 -0.71 -16.32 0.30
CA LEU A 127 -1.16 -15.06 -0.29
C LEU A 127 -2.67 -15.13 -0.55
N SER A 128 -3.42 -14.24 0.10
CA SER A 128 -4.87 -14.18 -0.06
C SER A 128 -5.26 -13.72 -1.47
N SER A 129 -6.12 -14.49 -2.17
CA SER A 129 -6.70 -14.05 -3.45
C SER A 129 -7.76 -12.95 -3.24
N ARG A 130 -7.77 -11.94 -4.12
CA ARG A 130 -8.66 -10.76 -4.00
C ARG A 130 -9.15 -10.29 -5.36
N VAL A 131 -10.34 -9.72 -5.41
CA VAL A 131 -10.90 -9.08 -6.60
C VAL A 131 -11.43 -7.70 -6.22
N PHE A 132 -10.98 -6.68 -6.93
CA PHE A 132 -11.41 -5.30 -6.76
C PHE A 132 -12.10 -4.83 -8.04
N LYS A 133 -13.38 -4.46 -7.97
CA LYS A 133 -14.08 -3.87 -9.10
C LYS A 133 -13.68 -2.40 -9.24
N LEU A 134 -13.32 -2.02 -10.45
CA LEU A 134 -13.10 -0.61 -10.81
C LEU A 134 -14.47 -0.05 -11.22
N SER A 135 -14.96 0.95 -10.48
CA SER A 135 -16.14 1.69 -10.89
C SER A 135 -15.80 2.59 -12.07
N SER A 136 -16.66 2.56 -13.10
CA SER A 136 -16.70 3.61 -14.10
C SER A 136 -17.19 4.88 -13.41
N LYS A 137 -16.41 5.96 -13.48
CA LYS A 137 -16.96 7.31 -13.31
C LYS A 137 -17.47 7.80 -14.65
#